data_AF-A0A2W2EBY0-F1
#
_entry.id   AF-A0A2W2EBY0-F1
#
_cell.length_a   1.000
_cell.length_b   1.000
_cell.length_c   1.000
_cell.angle_alpha   90.00
_cell.angle_beta   90.00
_cell.angle_gamma   90.00
#
_symmetry.space_group_name_H-M   'P 1'
#
loop_
_entity.id
_entity.type
_entity.pdbx_description
1 polymer ?
#
loop_
_entity_poly.entity_id
_entity_poly.type
_entity_poly.pdbx_seq_one_letter_code
_entity_poly.pdbx_strand_id
1 'polypeptide(L)'
;MPNQRPVPVRGATYRSSAYAGLLPWQVRGRRFRRARLGRRGLAPDEVYAFLDRVAGDLAAVQHALAESRRETARVKGALRDWQSAQARARGYDR
;
A
#
# COMPACT_ATOMS: atom_id res chain seq x y z
N MET A 1 -22.22 -34.54 9.86
CA MET A 1 -21.95 -33.42 8.92
C MET A 1 -20.62 -32.77 9.31
N PRO A 2 -19.72 -32.51 8.34
CA PRO A 2 -18.29 -32.33 8.59
C PRO A 2 -17.92 -30.94 9.14
N ASN A 3 -16.97 -30.97 10.07
CA ASN A 3 -16.27 -29.85 10.69
C ASN A 3 -15.38 -29.13 9.66
N GLN A 4 -15.74 -27.90 9.28
CA GLN A 4 -14.87 -27.05 8.46
C GLN A 4 -14.11 -26.06 9.35
N ARG A 5 -12.85 -26.42 9.60
CA ARG A 5 -11.83 -25.58 10.23
C ARG A 5 -11.57 -24.33 9.38
N PRO A 6 -11.61 -23.10 9.94
CA PRO A 6 -11.12 -21.93 9.23
C PRO A 6 -9.59 -21.85 9.39
N VAL A 7 -8.85 -22.02 8.30
CA VAL A 7 -7.45 -21.59 8.15
C VAL A 7 -7.23 -21.13 6.70
N PRO A 8 -6.34 -20.16 6.40
CA PRO A 8 -5.56 -19.27 7.26
C PRO A 8 -5.77 -17.78 6.91
N VAL A 9 -5.97 -16.89 7.89
CA VAL A 9 -5.87 -15.45 7.64
C VAL A 9 -4.38 -15.08 7.60
N ARG A 10 -3.79 -15.23 6.41
CA ARG A 10 -2.52 -14.60 6.07
C ARG A 10 -2.71 -13.09 6.12
N GLY A 11 -2.11 -12.44 7.11
CA GLY A 11 -1.55 -11.09 7.00
C GLY A 11 -2.49 -9.96 6.58
N ALA A 12 -3.81 -10.07 6.76
CA ALA A 12 -4.70 -8.92 6.66
C ALA A 12 -4.66 -8.14 7.98
N THR A 13 -3.48 -7.60 8.32
CA THR A 13 -3.35 -6.61 9.39
C THR A 13 -4.13 -5.37 8.97
N TYR A 14 -5.39 -5.28 9.42
CA TYR A 14 -6.13 -4.05 9.68
C TYR A 14 -5.71 -2.84 8.82
N ARG A 15 -5.73 -2.97 7.49
CA ARG A 15 -5.66 -1.83 6.59
C ARG A 15 -7.08 -1.52 6.24
N SER A 16 -7.75 -0.83 7.16
CA SER A 16 -9.01 -0.18 6.86
C SER A 16 -8.77 0.66 5.61
N SER A 17 -9.45 0.31 4.53
CA SER A 17 -9.53 1.10 3.30
C SER A 17 -9.92 2.57 3.60
N ALA A 18 -10.56 2.81 4.75
CA ALA A 18 -10.91 4.13 5.24
C ALA A 18 -9.73 4.96 5.80
N TYR A 19 -8.59 4.33 6.12
CA TYR A 19 -7.31 5.02 6.30
C TYR A 19 -6.47 4.77 5.06
N ALA A 20 -6.77 5.51 3.99
CA ALA A 20 -5.78 5.72 2.93
C ALA A 20 -4.49 6.15 3.63
N GLY A 21 -3.46 5.31 3.56
CA GLY A 21 -2.17 5.60 4.19
C GLY A 21 -1.71 6.98 3.75
N LEU A 22 -1.16 7.75 4.68
CA LEU A 22 -0.71 9.12 4.45
C LEU A 22 0.07 9.20 3.11
N LEU A 23 -0.29 10.12 2.23
CA LEU A 23 0.41 10.32 0.96
C LEU A 23 1.59 11.28 1.15
N PRO A 24 2.69 11.14 0.39
CA PRO A 24 3.87 12.00 0.53
C PRO A 24 3.56 13.50 0.45
N TRP A 25 2.65 13.90 -0.45
CA TRP A 25 2.23 15.29 -0.60
C TRP A 25 1.40 15.78 0.60
N GLN A 26 0.66 14.90 1.28
CA GLN A 26 -0.08 15.23 2.50
C GLN A 26 0.87 15.49 3.68
N VAL A 27 2.02 14.80 3.70
CA VAL A 27 3.11 15.06 4.67
C VAL A 27 3.71 16.44 4.41
N ARG A 28 4.12 16.73 3.16
CA ARG A 28 4.72 18.02 2.78
C ARG A 28 3.80 19.21 3.03
N GLY A 29 2.50 19.05 2.78
CA GLY A 29 1.50 20.11 2.95
C GLY A 29 0.99 20.31 4.38
N ARG A 30 1.45 19.52 5.36
CA ARG A 30 0.92 19.59 6.72
C ARG A 30 1.37 20.88 7.42
N ARG A 31 0.42 21.71 7.82
CA ARG A 31 0.67 22.90 8.64
C ARG A 31 0.39 22.61 10.10
N PHE A 32 1.32 23.01 10.98
CA PHE A 32 1.15 22.95 12.42
C PHE A 32 0.77 24.32 12.99
N ARG A 33 -0.06 24.31 14.04
CA ARG A 33 -0.34 25.51 14.82
C ARG A 33 0.92 25.89 15.61
N ARG A 34 1.19 27.19 15.74
CA ARG A 34 2.23 27.70 16.62
C ARG A 34 1.91 27.34 18.08
N ALA A 35 2.95 27.17 18.89
CA ALA A 35 2.79 26.97 20.33
C ALA A 35 2.05 28.16 20.96
N ARG A 36 1.28 27.90 22.01
CA ARG A 36 0.61 28.96 22.78
C ARG A 36 1.67 29.85 23.45
N LEU A 37 1.35 31.14 23.60
CA LEU A 37 2.17 32.10 24.36
C LEU A 37 2.58 31.50 25.71
N GLY A 38 3.87 31.63 26.06
CA GLY A 38 4.45 31.08 27.29
C GLY A 38 4.91 29.62 27.21
N ARG A 39 4.74 28.92 26.06
CA ARG A 39 5.28 27.58 25.85
C ARG A 39 6.33 27.55 24.74
N ARG A 40 7.41 26.79 24.95
CA ARG A 40 8.38 26.50 23.89
C ARG A 40 7.76 25.48 22.91
N GLY A 41 7.82 25.78 21.63
CA GLY A 41 7.45 24.87 20.54
C GLY A 41 8.69 24.34 19.82
N LEU A 42 8.50 23.39 18.90
CA LEU A 42 9.56 22.95 17.98
C LEU A 42 9.91 24.07 17.00
N ALA A 43 11.17 24.09 16.57
CA ALA A 43 11.62 24.98 15.50
C ALA A 43 10.88 24.61 14.19
N PRO A 44 10.13 25.54 13.57
CA PRO A 44 9.37 25.24 12.37
C PRO A 44 10.21 24.63 11.25
N ASP A 45 11.43 25.17 11.05
CA ASP A 45 12.30 24.74 9.96
C ASP A 45 12.82 23.31 10.15
N GLU A 46 13.16 22.92 11.38
CA GLU A 46 13.55 21.54 11.70
C GLU A 46 12.39 20.56 11.47
N VAL A 47 11.17 20.96 11.83
CA VAL A 47 9.97 20.14 11.58
C VAL A 47 9.74 19.96 10.09
N TYR A 48 9.83 21.03 9.29
CA TYR A 48 9.62 20.94 7.85
C TYR A 48 10.73 20.14 7.14
N ALA A 49 11.99 20.27 7.58
CA ALA A 49 13.08 19.46 7.05
C ALA A 49 12.89 17.96 7.35
N PHE A 50 12.45 17.62 8.57
CA PHE A 50 12.12 16.24 8.93
C PHE A 50 10.95 15.71 8.11
N LEU A 51 9.88 16.50 7.93
CA LEU A 51 8.72 16.11 7.13
C LEU A 51 9.07 15.91 5.65
N ASP A 52 9.99 16.70 5.08
CA ASP A 52 10.42 16.51 3.70
C ASP A 52 11.14 15.16 3.53
N ARG A 53 12.02 14.81 4.47
CA ARG A 53 12.67 13.49 4.49
C ARG A 53 11.66 12.35 4.61
N VAL A 54 10.73 12.44 5.57
CA VAL A 54 9.67 11.44 5.77
C VAL A 54 8.81 11.30 4.52
N ALA A 55 8.49 12.41 3.84
CA ALA A 55 7.74 12.37 2.59
C ALA A 55 8.54 11.67 1.48
N GLY A 56 9.86 11.89 1.40
CA GLY A 56 10.74 11.18 0.47
C GLY A 56 10.74 9.67 0.71
N ASP A 57 10.95 9.25 1.95
CA ASP A 57 10.98 7.82 2.32
C ASP A 57 9.63 7.15 2.04
N LEU A 58 8.53 7.85 2.34
CA LEU A 58 7.18 7.35 2.07
C LEU A 58 6.90 7.22 0.57
N ALA A 59 7.41 8.14 -0.24
CA ALA A 59 7.31 8.06 -1.70
C ALA A 59 8.07 6.83 -2.23
N ALA A 60 9.29 6.59 -1.73
CA ALA A 60 10.09 5.43 -2.11
C ALA A 60 9.39 4.11 -1.77
N VAL A 61 8.84 3.97 -0.55
CA VAL A 61 8.10 2.76 -0.14
C VAL A 61 6.84 2.56 -0.98
N GLN A 62 6.09 3.62 -1.28
CA GLN A 62 4.91 3.50 -2.13
C GLN A 62 5.26 3.12 -3.57
N HIS A 63 6.37 3.62 -4.10
CA HIS A 63 6.86 3.25 -5.42
C HIS A 63 7.21 1.76 -5.49
N ALA A 64 8.02 1.26 -4.55
CA ALA A 64 8.39 -0.15 -4.46
C ALA A 64 7.15 -1.07 -4.31
N LEU A 65 6.16 -0.64 -3.51
CA LEU A 65 4.90 -1.39 -3.38
C LEU A 65 4.11 -1.42 -4.70
N ALA A 66 4.08 -0.31 -5.43
CA ALA A 66 3.41 -0.23 -6.73
C ALA A 66 4.08 -1.15 -7.76
N GLU A 67 5.41 -1.20 -7.77
CA GLU A 67 6.18 -2.12 -8.63
C GLU A 67 5.88 -3.58 -8.32
N SER A 68 5.97 -3.98 -7.05
CA SER A 68 5.66 -5.35 -6.62
C SER A 68 4.23 -5.78 -6.99
N ARG A 69 3.27 -4.86 -6.87
CA ARG A 69 1.87 -5.11 -7.29
C ARG A 69 1.74 -5.28 -8.80
N ARG A 70 2.48 -4.51 -9.60
CA ARG A 70 2.48 -4.65 -11.06
C ARG A 70 3.08 -5.99 -11.49
N GLU A 71 4.18 -6.40 -10.86
CA GLU A 71 4.79 -7.72 -11.12
C GLU A 71 3.81 -8.85 -10.79
N THR A 72 3.18 -8.79 -9.62
CA THR A 72 2.18 -9.77 -9.22
C THR A 72 1.00 -9.81 -10.20
N ALA A 73 0.53 -8.65 -10.67
CA ALA A 73 -0.54 -8.56 -11.65
C ALA A 73 -0.16 -9.19 -13.00
N ARG A 74 1.09 -8.99 -13.45
CA ARG A 74 1.63 -9.60 -14.68
C ARG A 74 1.67 -11.13 -14.59
N VAL A 75 2.21 -11.66 -13.48
CA VAL A 75 2.27 -13.11 -13.26
C VAL A 75 0.87 -13.72 -13.23
N LYS A 76 -0.07 -13.09 -12.52
CA LYS A 76 -1.47 -13.54 -12.47
C LYS A 76 -2.16 -13.47 -13.83
N GLY A 77 -1.86 -12.44 -14.64
CA GLY A 77 -2.36 -12.31 -16.01
C GLY A 77 -1.88 -13.46 -16.89
N ALA A 78 -0.57 -13.69 -16.94
CA ALA A 78 0.01 -14.78 -17.72
C ALA A 78 -0.55 -16.16 -17.33
N LEU A 79 -0.72 -16.39 -16.02
CA LEU A 79 -1.32 -17.63 -15.53
C LEU A 79 -2.78 -17.79 -15.99
N ARG A 80 -3.57 -16.71 -15.96
CA ARG A 80 -4.96 -16.72 -16.40
C ARG A 80 -5.07 -16.97 -17.91
N ASP A 81 -4.17 -16.40 -18.70
CA ASP A 81 -4.14 -16.58 -20.15
C ASP A 81 -3.80 -18.03 -20.51
N TRP A 82 -2.79 -18.60 -19.85
CA TRP A 82 -2.44 -20.01 -20.02
C TRP A 82 -3.59 -20.94 -19.60
N GLN A 83 -4.24 -20.70 -18.46
CA GLN A 83 -5.41 -21.47 -18.01
C GLN A 83 -6.55 -21.41 -19.04
N SER A 84 -6.78 -20.25 -19.62
CA SER A 84 -7.82 -20.04 -20.64
C SER A 84 -7.50 -20.77 -21.94
N ALA A 85 -6.24 -20.74 -22.38
CA ALA A 85 -5.78 -21.48 -23.56
C ALA A 85 -5.91 -23.00 -23.38
N GLN A 86 -5.53 -23.52 -22.20
CA GLN A 86 -5.69 -24.93 -21.84
C GLN A 86 -7.17 -25.37 -21.80
N ALA A 87 -8.06 -24.55 -21.24
CA ALA A 87 -9.49 -24.85 -21.22
C ALA A 87 -10.08 -24.93 -22.64
N ARG A 88 -9.65 -24.03 -23.55
CA ARG A 88 -10.05 -24.06 -24.96
C ARG A 88 -9.54 -25.31 -25.68
N ALA A 89 -8.27 -25.65 -25.49
CA ALA A 89 -7.67 -26.85 -26.10
C ALA A 89 -8.39 -28.14 -25.65
N ARG A 90 -8.73 -28.25 -24.36
CA ARG A 90 -9.50 -29.39 -23.82
C ARG A 90 -10.96 -29.42 -24.26
N GLY A 91 -11.55 -28.27 -24.55
CA GLY A 91 -12.92 -28.16 -25.07
C GLY A 91 -13.04 -28.49 -26.57
N TYR A 92 -11.93 -28.41 -27.31
CA TYR A 92 -11.86 -28.75 -28.74
C TYR A 92 -11.71 -30.26 -29.00
N ASP A 93 -11.35 -31.03 -27.96
CA ASP A 93 -11.10 -32.48 -28.01
C ASP A 93 -12.34 -33.30 -27.61
N ARG A 94 -13.54 -32.73 -27.74
CA ARG A 94 -14.84 -33.36 -27.47
C ARG A 94 -15.82 -33.03 -28.59
#